data_AF-A0A6B9VEI8-F1
#
_entry.id   AF-A0A6B9VEI8-F1
#
_cell.length_a   1.000
_cell.length_b   1.000
_cell.length_c   1.000
_cell.angle_alpha   90.00
_cell.angle_beta   90.00
_cell.angle_gamma   90.00
#
_symmetry.space_group_name_H-M   'P 1'
#
loop_
_entity.id
_entity.type
_entity.pdbx_description
1 polymer ?
#
loop_
_entity_poly.entity_id
_entity_poly.type
_entity_poly.pdbx_seq_one_letter_code
_entity_poly.pdbx_strand_id
1 'polypeptide(L)'
;MMQVVVVGYKVLRKGEWISLNGSTGEVILGQQLLSLLTLCDDLATFMSWADEIRHLKTMANVDTLADALTARQNGAHGIGPCRTKHMISDFEGIFRAMDGLLVTIRLLDPPLYELILEGELHHIVRELTSETGINEEEIFSRIEKLSEVNPMLGYRGCRLGISSYLELTEMQVRAIFEAVISMSNHDIKGLPEIMVPLVGTPQELKHQVSLIRNVAVKVFSETGSSLSYKVGTMIEVPRATLIANEDCI
;
A
#
# COMPACT_ATOMS: atom_id res chain seq x y z
N MET A 1 26.87 16.20 -17.16
CA MET A 1 27.87 15.25 -16.62
C MET A 1 27.47 13.83 -17.01
N MET A 2 28.43 12.99 -17.42
CA MET A 2 28.19 11.58 -17.70
C MET A 2 28.04 10.84 -16.36
N GLN A 3 26.88 10.23 -16.12
CA GLN A 3 26.64 9.42 -14.92
C GLN A 3 27.48 8.13 -15.01
N VAL A 4 28.25 7.86 -13.96
CA VAL A 4 29.11 6.67 -13.85
C VAL A 4 28.91 6.02 -12.49
N VAL A 5 29.05 4.70 -12.44
CA VAL A 5 29.04 3.89 -11.21
C VAL A 5 30.37 3.15 -11.11
N VAL A 6 31.01 3.21 -9.95
CA VAL A 6 32.27 2.51 -9.70
C VAL A 6 32.00 1.30 -8.80
N VAL A 7 32.33 0.11 -9.28
CA VAL A 7 32.17 -1.15 -8.54
C VAL A 7 33.54 -1.79 -8.38
N GLY A 8 34.12 -1.66 -7.19
CA GLY A 8 35.51 -2.04 -6.93
C GLY A 8 36.47 -1.25 -7.81
N TYR A 9 37.19 -1.93 -8.70
CA TYR A 9 38.14 -1.33 -9.64
C TYR A 9 37.54 -1.04 -11.04
N LYS A 10 36.25 -1.32 -11.24
CA LYS A 10 35.60 -1.16 -12.55
C LYS A 10 34.73 0.09 -12.59
N VAL A 11 34.81 0.81 -13.71
CA VAL A 11 34.01 2.00 -13.98
C VAL A 11 32.96 1.64 -15.02
N LEU A 12 31.69 1.74 -14.65
CA LEU A 12 30.55 1.52 -15.52
C LEU A 12 29.95 2.85 -15.94
N ARG A 13 29.68 3.00 -17.23
CA ARG A 13 29.12 4.23 -17.80
C ARG A 13 27.62 4.04 -18.07
N LYS A 14 26.86 5.13 -17.96
CA LYS A 14 25.45 5.15 -18.36
C LYS A 14 25.28 4.59 -19.77
N GLY A 15 24.46 3.54 -19.91
CA GLY A 15 24.19 2.84 -21.18
C GLY A 15 24.96 1.52 -21.35
N GLU A 16 25.92 1.20 -20.49
CA GLU A 16 26.57 -0.11 -20.49
C GLU A 16 25.69 -1.18 -19.84
N TRP A 17 25.70 -2.38 -20.41
CA TRP A 17 24.92 -3.51 -19.87
C TRP A 17 25.58 -4.12 -18.65
N ILE A 18 24.77 -4.38 -17.63
CA ILE A 18 25.08 -5.25 -16.50
C ILE A 18 23.91 -6.22 -16.31
N SER A 19 24.22 -7.37 -15.74
CA SER A 19 23.23 -8.39 -15.35
C SER A 19 23.33 -8.63 -13.86
N LEU A 20 22.19 -8.80 -13.20
CA LEU A 20 22.11 -9.02 -11.75
C LEU A 20 21.46 -10.36 -11.48
N ASN A 21 22.08 -11.18 -10.63
CA ASN A 21 21.45 -12.38 -10.10
C ASN A 21 20.86 -12.05 -8.72
N GLY A 22 19.54 -11.87 -8.68
CA GLY A 22 18.83 -11.55 -7.44
C GLY A 22 18.86 -12.66 -6.37
N SER A 23 19.20 -13.90 -6.74
CA SER A 23 19.28 -15.02 -5.80
C SER A 23 20.65 -15.15 -5.13
N THR A 24 21.74 -14.90 -5.86
CA THR A 24 23.12 -15.00 -5.34
C THR A 24 23.71 -13.65 -4.94
N GLY A 25 23.12 -12.54 -5.39
CA GLY A 25 23.65 -11.19 -5.21
C GLY A 25 24.80 -10.86 -6.16
N GLU A 26 25.06 -11.69 -7.17
CA GLU A 26 26.15 -11.47 -8.12
C GLU A 26 25.85 -10.33 -9.10
N VAL A 27 26.87 -9.51 -9.35
CA VAL A 27 26.87 -8.45 -10.36
C VAL A 27 27.76 -8.89 -11.52
N ILE A 28 27.14 -9.15 -12.67
CA ILE A 28 27.78 -9.72 -13.84
C ILE A 28 27.88 -8.64 -14.92
N LEU A 29 29.05 -8.52 -15.56
CA LEU A 29 29.22 -7.56 -16.65
C LEU A 29 28.58 -8.05 -17.95
N GLY A 30 28.01 -7.11 -18.71
CA GLY A 30 27.36 -7.39 -19.97
C GLY A 30 25.95 -7.93 -19.81
N GLN A 31 25.33 -8.23 -20.95
CA GLN A 31 24.00 -8.80 -21.03
C GLN A 31 24.08 -10.33 -21.02
N GLN A 32 23.60 -10.94 -19.94
CA GLN A 32 23.46 -12.39 -19.84
C GLN A 32 22.14 -12.84 -20.47
N LEU A 33 22.13 -14.08 -21.00
CA LEU A 33 20.93 -14.66 -21.56
C LEU A 33 19.96 -15.04 -20.45
N LEU A 34 18.74 -14.51 -20.50
CA LEU A 34 17.67 -14.90 -19.58
C LEU A 34 17.05 -16.22 -20.04
N SER A 35 16.87 -17.15 -19.11
CA SER A 35 16.09 -18.35 -19.38
C SER A 35 14.63 -17.95 -19.60
N LEU A 36 14.02 -18.47 -20.67
CA LEU A 36 12.58 -18.35 -20.86
C LEU A 36 11.88 -19.21 -19.81
N LEU A 37 10.94 -18.62 -19.09
CA LEU A 37 10.04 -19.37 -18.21
C LEU A 37 9.11 -20.21 -19.09
N THR A 38 9.23 -21.53 -18.99
CA THR A 38 8.25 -22.45 -19.55
C THR A 38 7.34 -22.91 -18.41
N LEU A 39 6.12 -22.36 -18.37
CA LEU A 39 5.06 -22.93 -17.56
C LEU A 39 4.69 -24.28 -18.19
N CYS A 40 5.16 -25.37 -17.57
CA CYS A 40 4.83 -26.72 -17.99
C CYS A 40 3.42 -27.09 -17.52
N ASP A 41 2.66 -27.84 -18.31
CA ASP A 41 1.33 -28.37 -17.93
C ASP A 41 1.39 -29.21 -16.64
N ASP A 42 2.54 -29.85 -16.36
CA ASP A 42 2.78 -30.59 -15.12
C ASP A 42 2.72 -29.69 -13.88
N LEU A 43 3.18 -28.43 -14.00
CA LEU A 43 3.15 -27.49 -12.88
C LEU A 43 1.72 -27.12 -12.52
N ALA A 44 0.85 -26.90 -13.52
CA ALA A 44 -0.55 -26.58 -13.27
C ALA A 44 -1.28 -27.72 -12.54
N THR A 45 -1.00 -28.97 -12.93
CA THR A 45 -1.55 -30.17 -12.28
C THR A 45 -1.03 -30.31 -10.85
N PHE A 46 0.25 -30.06 -10.62
CA PHE A 46 0.81 -30.09 -9.27
C PHE A 46 0.20 -29.01 -8.36
N MET A 47 0.02 -27.80 -8.89
CA MET A 47 -0.57 -26.68 -8.15
C MET A 47 -2.03 -26.94 -7.78
N SER A 48 -2.81 -27.63 -8.63
CA SER A 48 -4.20 -27.98 -8.28
C SER A 48 -4.27 -28.94 -7.09
N TRP A 49 -3.39 -29.95 -7.02
CA TRP A 49 -3.29 -30.81 -5.84
C TRP A 49 -2.87 -30.05 -4.58
N ALA A 50 -1.94 -29.10 -4.72
CA ALA A 50 -1.53 -28.24 -3.61
C ALA A 50 -2.71 -27.38 -3.10
N ASP A 51 -3.54 -26.88 -4.00
CA ASP A 51 -4.73 -26.10 -3.69
C ASP A 51 -5.83 -26.93 -2.99
N GLU A 52 -5.97 -28.21 -3.31
CA GLU A 52 -6.94 -29.12 -2.67
C GLU A 52 -6.56 -29.46 -1.23
N ILE A 53 -5.26 -29.61 -0.95
CA ILE A 53 -4.77 -30.08 0.35
C ILE A 53 -4.57 -28.92 1.33
N ARG A 54 -4.28 -27.70 0.84
CA ARG A 54 -3.96 -26.58 1.73
C ARG A 54 -5.16 -26.13 2.55
N HIS A 55 -4.90 -25.79 3.81
CA HIS A 55 -5.88 -25.13 4.68
C HIS A 55 -5.78 -23.61 4.65
N LEU A 56 -4.59 -23.06 4.41
CA LEU A 56 -4.35 -21.63 4.35
C LEU A 56 -4.79 -21.06 3.00
N LYS A 57 -5.40 -19.88 3.02
CA LYS A 57 -5.67 -19.09 1.80
C LYS A 57 -4.41 -18.35 1.39
N THR A 58 -4.13 -18.34 0.09
CA THR A 58 -3.05 -17.55 -0.50
C THR A 58 -3.62 -16.20 -0.94
N MET A 59 -3.18 -15.13 -0.29
CA MET A 59 -3.56 -13.76 -0.62
C MET A 59 -2.35 -13.05 -1.26
N ALA A 60 -2.59 -12.03 -2.07
CA ALA A 60 -1.51 -11.25 -2.69
C ALA A 60 -1.37 -9.85 -2.07
N ASN A 61 -0.14 -9.37 -1.99
CA ASN A 61 0.15 -7.97 -1.68
C ASN A 61 0.25 -7.24 -3.02
N VAL A 62 -0.64 -6.28 -3.28
CA VAL A 62 -0.69 -5.58 -4.57
C VAL A 62 -0.94 -4.11 -4.36
N ASP A 63 -0.26 -3.26 -5.12
CA ASP A 63 -0.38 -1.81 -5.01
C ASP A 63 -0.87 -1.17 -6.32
N THR A 64 -1.10 -1.98 -7.37
CA THR A 64 -1.56 -1.53 -8.68
C THR A 64 -2.56 -2.51 -9.29
N LEU A 65 -3.36 -2.03 -10.26
CA LEU A 65 -4.22 -2.89 -11.07
C LEU A 65 -3.44 -4.01 -11.80
N ALA A 66 -2.27 -3.70 -12.36
CA ALA A 66 -1.46 -4.68 -13.07
C ALA A 66 -1.02 -5.83 -12.15
N ASP A 67 -0.63 -5.50 -10.92
CA ASP A 67 -0.28 -6.49 -9.90
C ASP A 67 -1.49 -7.31 -9.47
N ALA A 68 -2.65 -6.69 -9.31
CA ALA A 68 -3.91 -7.37 -8.97
C ALA A 68 -4.30 -8.40 -10.04
N LEU A 69 -4.22 -8.03 -11.32
CA LEU A 69 -4.49 -8.95 -12.44
C LEU A 69 -3.50 -10.12 -12.46
N THR A 70 -2.21 -9.83 -12.29
CA THR A 70 -1.15 -10.84 -12.24
C THR A 70 -1.34 -11.79 -11.06
N ALA A 71 -1.68 -11.26 -9.88
CA ALA A 71 -1.96 -12.03 -8.69
C ALA A 71 -3.13 -12.99 -8.89
N ARG A 72 -4.22 -12.52 -9.52
CA ARG A 72 -5.38 -13.36 -9.84
C ARG A 72 -5.02 -14.46 -10.84
N GLN A 73 -4.24 -14.15 -11.88
CA GLN A 73 -3.75 -15.13 -12.84
C GLN A 73 -2.87 -16.21 -12.18
N ASN A 74 -2.12 -15.83 -11.14
CA ASN A 74 -1.28 -16.73 -10.35
C ASN A 74 -2.05 -17.49 -9.25
N GLY A 75 -3.38 -17.39 -9.18
CA GLY A 75 -4.21 -18.16 -8.23
C GLY A 75 -4.38 -17.53 -6.85
N ALA A 76 -4.21 -16.21 -6.70
CA ALA A 76 -4.51 -15.53 -5.44
C ALA A 76 -6.01 -15.55 -5.12
N HIS A 77 -6.37 -15.78 -3.85
CA HIS A 77 -7.74 -15.84 -3.34
C HIS A 77 -8.29 -14.49 -2.87
N GLY A 78 -7.59 -13.42 -3.25
CA GLY A 78 -7.88 -12.05 -2.87
C GLY A 78 -6.60 -11.28 -2.58
N ILE A 79 -6.80 -10.05 -2.13
CA ILE A 79 -5.72 -9.13 -1.77
C ILE A 79 -5.61 -9.11 -0.24
N GLY A 80 -4.39 -9.35 0.25
CA GLY A 80 -3.99 -9.06 1.63
C GLY A 80 -3.85 -7.54 1.74
N PRO A 81 -2.71 -6.94 2.08
CA PRO A 81 -2.57 -5.50 2.02
C PRO A 81 -2.50 -4.96 0.59
N CYS A 82 -3.46 -4.10 0.24
CA CYS A 82 -3.29 -3.04 -0.76
C CYS A 82 -2.78 -1.77 -0.07
N ARG A 83 -1.64 -1.22 -0.48
CA ARG A 83 -1.07 0.00 0.14
C ARG A 83 -1.56 1.24 -0.57
N THR A 84 -2.17 2.15 0.19
CA THR A 84 -2.76 3.39 -0.36
C THR A 84 -1.75 4.49 -0.71
N LYS A 85 -0.43 4.28 -0.53
CA LYS A 85 0.60 5.30 -0.79
C LYS A 85 0.56 5.82 -2.25
N HIS A 86 0.15 4.96 -3.18
CA HIS A 86 0.17 5.25 -4.61
C HIS A 86 -1.24 5.45 -5.21
N MET A 87 -2.30 5.33 -4.41
CA MET A 87 -3.65 5.09 -4.91
C MET A 87 -4.68 5.98 -4.24
N ILE A 88 -4.91 7.14 -4.84
CA ILE A 88 -6.18 7.86 -4.66
C ILE A 88 -7.13 7.56 -5.83
N SER A 89 -6.64 7.05 -6.97
CA SER A 89 -7.42 6.99 -8.23
C SER A 89 -7.78 5.59 -8.79
N ASP A 90 -7.28 4.47 -8.24
CA ASP A 90 -7.39 3.16 -8.92
C ASP A 90 -8.03 2.02 -8.07
N PHE A 91 -8.82 2.37 -7.05
CA PHE A 91 -9.57 1.35 -6.28
C PHE A 91 -10.59 0.60 -7.14
N GLU A 92 -11.29 1.31 -8.03
CA GLU A 92 -12.27 0.69 -8.94
C GLU A 92 -11.65 -0.39 -9.83
N GLY A 93 -10.44 -0.11 -10.36
CA GLY A 93 -9.68 -1.07 -11.14
C GLY A 93 -9.36 -2.32 -10.33
N ILE A 94 -8.85 -2.14 -9.11
CA ILE A 94 -8.55 -3.26 -8.21
C ILE A 94 -9.79 -4.10 -7.91
N PHE A 95 -10.91 -3.48 -7.52
CA PHE A 95 -12.14 -4.21 -7.18
C PHE A 95 -12.69 -4.97 -8.40
N ARG A 96 -12.59 -4.38 -9.60
CA ARG A 96 -12.93 -5.06 -10.85
C ARG A 96 -12.02 -6.25 -11.12
N ALA A 97 -10.71 -6.10 -10.96
CA ALA A 97 -9.75 -7.18 -11.13
C ALA A 97 -9.97 -8.31 -10.12
N MET A 98 -10.49 -8.00 -8.94
CA MET A 98 -10.77 -8.95 -7.84
C MET A 98 -12.26 -9.25 -7.64
N ASP A 99 -13.07 -9.17 -8.69
CA ASP A 99 -14.50 -9.49 -8.63
C ASP A 99 -14.77 -10.84 -7.91
N GLY A 100 -15.56 -10.75 -6.83
CA GLY A 100 -15.96 -11.87 -5.97
C GLY A 100 -14.95 -12.25 -4.89
N LEU A 101 -13.79 -11.59 -4.80
CA LEU A 101 -12.73 -11.86 -3.83
C LEU A 101 -12.59 -10.74 -2.80
N LEU A 102 -11.96 -11.08 -1.67
CA LEU A 102 -11.68 -10.13 -0.60
C LEU A 102 -10.56 -9.19 -1.00
N VAL A 103 -10.70 -7.91 -0.68
CA VAL A 103 -9.66 -6.90 -0.90
C VAL A 103 -9.43 -6.13 0.40
N THR A 104 -8.31 -6.40 1.07
CA THR A 104 -7.94 -5.66 2.28
C THR A 104 -7.12 -4.42 1.93
N ILE A 105 -7.63 -3.23 2.24
CA ILE A 105 -6.98 -1.95 1.96
C ILE A 105 -6.39 -1.41 3.26
N ARG A 106 -5.07 -1.22 3.27
CA ARG A 106 -4.36 -0.66 4.40
C ARG A 106 -4.33 0.86 4.30
N LEU A 107 -4.85 1.55 5.31
CA LEU A 107 -4.84 3.01 5.39
C LEU A 107 -3.42 3.58 5.33
N LEU A 108 -3.32 4.90 5.16
CA LEU A 108 -2.05 5.60 5.02
C LEU A 108 -1.10 5.27 6.19
N ASP A 109 0.05 4.72 5.83
CA ASP A 109 1.09 4.27 6.74
C ASP A 109 2.34 5.17 6.74
N PRO A 110 2.90 5.62 5.60
CA PRO A 110 4.18 6.34 5.64
C PRO A 110 4.07 7.70 6.36
N PRO A 111 5.16 8.19 6.96
CA PRO A 111 5.22 9.54 7.51
C PRO A 111 5.08 10.57 6.38
N LEU A 112 4.54 11.76 6.71
CA LEU A 112 4.20 12.78 5.71
C LEU A 112 5.41 13.26 4.89
N TYR A 113 6.61 13.30 5.48
CA TYR A 113 7.80 13.74 4.74
C TYR A 113 8.13 12.77 3.58
N GLU A 114 7.82 11.47 3.67
CA GLU A 114 8.03 10.51 2.58
C GLU A 114 7.09 10.74 1.39
N LEU A 115 5.99 11.47 1.58
CA LEU A 115 5.09 11.86 0.49
C LEU A 115 5.59 13.09 -0.26
N ILE A 116 6.50 13.85 0.35
CA ILE A 116 6.99 15.13 -0.17
C ILE A 116 8.34 14.96 -0.90
N LEU A 117 9.17 14.00 -0.47
CA LEU A 117 10.57 13.94 -0.87
C LEU A 117 10.85 12.83 -1.89
N GLU A 118 10.82 13.18 -3.18
CA GLU A 118 11.54 12.45 -4.23
C GLU A 118 12.56 13.39 -4.91
N GLY A 119 13.80 13.43 -4.41
CA GLY A 119 14.89 14.20 -5.06
C GLY A 119 15.72 15.05 -4.10
N GLU A 120 16.54 15.95 -4.68
CA GLU A 120 17.35 16.88 -3.88
C GLU A 120 16.47 17.95 -3.22
N LEU A 121 16.72 18.21 -1.94
CA LEU A 121 15.93 19.13 -1.10
C LEU A 121 15.73 20.51 -1.74
N HIS A 122 16.75 21.03 -2.42
CA HIS A 122 16.69 22.33 -3.09
C HIS A 122 15.74 22.34 -4.31
N HIS A 123 15.58 21.21 -4.99
CA HIS A 123 14.61 21.07 -6.09
C HIS A 123 13.18 21.05 -5.53
N ILE A 124 12.98 20.26 -4.48
CA ILE A 124 11.67 20.09 -3.83
C ILE A 124 11.15 21.43 -3.28
N VAL A 125 12.00 22.20 -2.60
CA VAL A 125 11.59 23.51 -2.07
C VAL A 125 11.19 24.46 -3.20
N ARG A 126 11.91 24.45 -4.32
CA ARG A 126 11.55 25.28 -5.49
C ARG A 126 10.24 24.84 -6.13
N GLU A 127 10.02 23.54 -6.26
CA GLU A 127 8.80 22.96 -6.81
C GLU A 127 7.60 23.30 -5.93
N LEU A 128 7.70 23.07 -4.62
CA LEU A 128 6.66 23.42 -3.65
C LEU A 128 6.39 24.93 -3.60
N THR A 129 7.41 25.78 -3.63
CA THR A 129 7.22 27.24 -3.72
C THR A 129 6.46 27.63 -4.98
N SER A 130 6.74 26.97 -6.11
CA SER A 130 6.05 27.25 -7.38
C SER A 130 4.59 26.81 -7.37
N GLU A 131 4.25 25.70 -6.71
CA GLU A 131 2.89 25.18 -6.65
C GLU A 131 2.04 25.84 -5.56
N THR A 132 2.60 26.06 -4.38
CA THR A 132 1.84 26.54 -3.21
C THR A 132 1.96 28.05 -3.01
N GLY A 133 2.92 28.72 -3.67
CA GLY A 133 3.19 30.16 -3.51
C GLY A 133 3.77 30.56 -2.14
N ILE A 134 4.27 29.59 -1.36
CA ILE A 134 4.82 29.82 -0.02
C ILE A 134 6.32 30.12 -0.12
N ASN A 135 6.82 31.01 0.74
CA ASN A 135 8.24 31.37 0.80
C ASN A 135 9.14 30.16 1.10
N GLU A 136 10.31 30.09 0.47
CA GLU A 136 11.26 28.98 0.60
C GLU A 136 11.67 28.73 2.06
N GLU A 137 11.88 29.80 2.84
CA GLU A 137 12.24 29.70 4.27
C GLU A 137 11.18 29.00 5.11
N GLU A 138 9.90 29.25 4.81
CA GLU A 138 8.80 28.63 5.54
C GLU A 138 8.62 27.15 5.16
N ILE A 139 8.84 26.81 3.89
CA ILE A 139 8.87 25.42 3.43
C ILE A 139 10.02 24.66 4.09
N PHE A 140 11.22 25.25 4.15
CA PHE A 140 12.36 24.67 4.85
C PHE A 140 12.05 24.42 6.33
N SER A 141 11.50 25.40 7.03
CA SER A 141 11.12 25.25 8.44
C SER A 141 10.09 24.14 8.66
N ARG A 142 9.13 23.97 7.73
CA ARG A 142 8.13 22.89 7.80
C ARG A 142 8.75 21.52 7.52
N ILE A 143 9.63 21.40 6.52
CA ILE A 143 10.34 20.15 6.23
C ILE A 143 11.20 19.73 7.43
N GLU A 144 11.91 20.67 8.05
CA GLU A 144 12.72 20.38 9.24
C GLU A 144 11.85 19.91 10.42
N LYS A 145 10.66 20.50 10.63
CA LYS A 145 9.69 20.05 11.65
C LYS A 145 9.10 18.67 11.39
N LEU A 146 8.96 18.29 10.11
CA LEU A 146 8.47 16.97 9.70
C LEU A 146 9.58 15.92 9.69
N SER A 147 10.84 16.34 9.75
CA SER A 147 11.99 15.45 9.84
C SER A 147 12.05 14.83 11.24
N GLU A 148 12.14 13.52 11.27
CA GLU A 148 12.21 12.75 12.52
C GLU A 148 13.52 11.99 12.60
N VAL A 149 14.06 11.85 13.81
CA VAL A 149 15.30 11.08 14.04
C VAL A 149 15.11 9.60 13.68
N ASN A 150 13.94 9.03 13.97
CA ASN A 150 13.61 7.63 13.69
C ASN A 150 12.24 7.51 13.01
N PRO A 151 12.16 7.71 11.69
CA PRO A 151 10.90 7.71 10.96
C PRO A 151 10.08 6.42 11.08
N MET A 152 10.75 5.28 11.23
CA MET A 152 10.07 3.98 11.40
C MET A 152 9.21 3.92 12.67
N LEU A 153 9.55 4.69 13.70
CA LEU A 153 8.84 4.71 14.99
C LEU A 153 8.13 6.03 15.26
N GLY A 154 8.14 6.96 14.31
CA GLY A 154 7.66 8.32 14.50
C GLY A 154 6.19 8.51 14.17
N TYR A 155 5.88 9.65 13.57
CA TYR A 155 4.52 10.13 13.33
C TYR A 155 3.96 9.57 12.02
N ARG A 156 3.45 8.34 12.12
CA ARG A 156 3.01 7.52 10.98
C ARG A 156 1.81 6.62 11.32
N GLY A 157 1.17 6.01 10.33
CA GLY A 157 0.04 5.09 10.50
C GLY A 157 -1.15 5.68 11.27
N CYS A 158 -1.77 4.92 12.18
CA CYS A 158 -2.94 5.37 12.94
C CYS A 158 -2.71 6.67 13.73
N ARG A 159 -1.47 6.97 14.11
CA ARG A 159 -1.12 8.18 14.87
C ARG A 159 -1.40 9.46 14.07
N LEU A 160 -1.14 9.42 12.76
CA LEU A 160 -1.47 10.51 11.83
C LEU A 160 -2.98 10.75 11.77
N GLY A 161 -3.74 9.66 11.64
CA GLY A 161 -5.19 9.71 11.54
C GLY A 161 -5.92 10.08 12.84
N ILE A 162 -5.27 9.97 14.01
CA ILE A 162 -5.85 10.33 15.31
C ILE A 162 -5.57 11.79 15.66
N SER A 163 -4.32 12.23 15.54
CA SER A 163 -3.84 13.41 16.28
C SER A 163 -3.92 14.73 15.50
N SER A 164 -3.91 14.73 14.16
CA SER A 164 -3.90 16.00 13.40
C SER A 164 -4.61 15.95 12.05
N TYR A 165 -4.89 14.77 11.50
CA TYR A 165 -5.38 14.63 10.14
C TYR A 165 -6.47 13.55 10.01
N LEU A 166 -7.54 13.70 10.81
CA LEU A 166 -8.75 12.88 10.72
C LEU A 166 -9.28 12.80 9.28
N GLU A 167 -9.25 13.94 8.60
CA GLU A 167 -9.70 14.13 7.21
C GLU A 167 -9.00 13.19 6.22
N LEU A 168 -7.73 12.82 6.46
CA LEU A 168 -7.01 11.88 5.59
C LEU A 168 -7.67 10.50 5.64
N THR A 169 -8.00 10.01 6.84
CA THR A 169 -8.68 8.72 6.95
C THR A 169 -10.10 8.81 6.38
N GLU A 170 -10.81 9.91 6.63
CA GLU A 170 -12.15 10.11 6.06
C GLU A 170 -12.14 10.07 4.53
N MET A 171 -11.20 10.79 3.90
CA MET A 171 -11.03 10.83 2.45
C MET A 171 -10.74 9.44 1.88
N GLN A 172 -9.81 8.70 2.49
CA GLN A 172 -9.45 7.35 2.02
C GLN A 172 -10.63 6.38 2.14
N VAL A 173 -11.29 6.37 3.29
CA VAL A 173 -12.43 5.49 3.56
C VAL A 173 -13.60 5.80 2.63
N ARG A 174 -13.86 7.09 2.41
CA ARG A 174 -14.87 7.56 1.45
C ARG A 174 -14.57 7.07 0.05
N ALA A 175 -13.34 7.27 -0.44
CA ALA A 175 -12.91 6.81 -1.76
C ALA A 175 -13.05 5.29 -1.94
N ILE A 176 -12.73 4.51 -0.90
CA ILE A 176 -12.91 3.05 -0.92
C ILE A 176 -14.38 2.68 -1.06
N PHE A 177 -15.27 3.25 -0.26
CA PHE A 177 -16.69 2.92 -0.31
C PHE A 177 -17.36 3.39 -1.60
N GLU A 178 -17.05 4.60 -2.06
CA GLU A 178 -17.55 5.14 -3.33
C GLU A 178 -17.11 4.26 -4.51
N ALA A 179 -15.86 3.81 -4.53
CA ALA A 179 -15.36 2.89 -5.56
C ALA A 179 -16.12 1.55 -5.55
N VAL A 180 -16.38 0.95 -4.39
CA VAL A 180 -17.10 -0.33 -4.33
C VAL A 180 -18.58 -0.17 -4.72
N ILE A 181 -19.22 0.92 -4.31
CA ILE A 181 -20.61 1.22 -4.69
C ILE A 181 -20.71 1.45 -6.20
N SER A 182 -19.76 2.20 -6.78
CA SER A 182 -19.62 2.38 -8.22
C SER A 182 -19.52 1.04 -8.95
N MET A 183 -18.71 0.11 -8.44
CA MET A 183 -18.59 -1.24 -9.02
C MET A 183 -19.83 -2.12 -8.84
N SER A 184 -20.59 -1.92 -7.76
CA SER A 184 -21.85 -2.65 -7.53
C SER A 184 -22.90 -2.33 -8.59
N ASN A 185 -22.89 -1.11 -9.14
CA ASN A 185 -23.75 -0.73 -10.27
C ASN A 185 -23.41 -1.46 -11.58
N HIS A 186 -22.22 -2.08 -11.65
CA HIS A 186 -21.74 -2.86 -12.78
C HIS A 186 -21.79 -4.38 -12.52
N ASP A 187 -22.62 -4.83 -11.57
CA ASP A 187 -22.76 -6.23 -11.14
C ASP A 187 -21.46 -6.89 -10.60
N ILE A 188 -20.45 -6.09 -10.25
CA ILE A 188 -19.19 -6.57 -9.67
C ILE A 188 -19.33 -6.64 -8.15
N LYS A 189 -18.96 -7.78 -7.55
CA LYS A 189 -19.02 -8.00 -6.10
C LYS A 189 -17.70 -7.59 -5.45
N GLY A 190 -17.62 -6.34 -4.99
CA GLY A 190 -16.51 -5.88 -4.16
C GLY A 190 -16.72 -6.23 -2.68
N LEU A 191 -15.74 -6.90 -2.06
CA LEU A 191 -15.72 -7.21 -0.63
C LEU A 191 -14.56 -6.48 0.06
N PRO A 192 -14.74 -5.20 0.45
CA PRO A 192 -13.70 -4.40 1.05
C PRO A 192 -13.46 -4.78 2.53
N GLU A 193 -12.20 -4.88 2.90
CA GLU A 193 -11.76 -4.92 4.29
C GLU A 193 -10.82 -3.73 4.53
N ILE A 194 -11.07 -2.93 5.57
CA ILE A 194 -10.24 -1.75 5.88
C ILE A 194 -9.30 -2.12 7.03
N MET A 195 -8.00 -1.96 6.82
CA MET A 195 -6.97 -2.29 7.79
C MET A 195 -6.26 -1.04 8.31
N VAL A 196 -6.30 -0.85 9.63
CA VAL A 196 -5.62 0.26 10.32
C VAL A 196 -4.18 -0.16 10.67
N PRO A 197 -3.14 0.57 10.22
CA PRO A 197 -1.74 0.28 10.54
C PRO A 197 -1.30 0.88 11.88
N LEU A 198 -0.22 0.33 12.47
CA LEU A 198 0.52 0.80 13.65
C LEU A 198 -0.28 0.96 14.96
N VAL A 199 -1.37 0.21 15.12
CA VAL A 199 -2.14 0.22 16.37
C VAL A 199 -1.29 -0.40 17.50
N GLY A 200 -1.18 0.30 18.62
CA GLY A 200 -0.53 -0.20 19.84
C GLY A 200 -1.46 -0.30 21.05
N THR A 201 -2.64 0.30 20.98
CA THR A 201 -3.64 0.36 22.05
C THR A 201 -5.06 0.12 21.51
N PRO A 202 -5.99 -0.48 22.29
CA PRO A 202 -7.37 -0.67 21.83
C PRO A 202 -8.10 0.66 21.63
N GLN A 203 -7.70 1.73 22.33
CA GLN A 203 -8.28 3.06 22.16
C GLN A 203 -7.97 3.66 20.78
N GLU A 204 -6.74 3.48 20.28
CA GLU A 204 -6.35 3.92 18.92
C GLU A 204 -7.20 3.23 17.86
N LEU A 205 -7.42 1.92 17.98
CA LEU A 205 -8.28 1.18 17.06
C LEU A 205 -9.75 1.60 17.20
N LYS A 206 -10.29 1.68 18.42
CA LYS A 206 -11.69 2.11 18.67
C LYS A 206 -11.96 3.48 18.06
N HIS A 207 -11.01 4.41 18.13
CA HIS A 207 -11.10 5.72 17.51
C HIS A 207 -11.20 5.61 15.97
N GLN A 208 -10.26 4.90 15.33
CA GLN A 208 -10.25 4.73 13.87
C GLN A 208 -11.47 3.97 13.36
N VAL A 209 -11.89 2.91 14.04
CA VAL A 209 -13.11 2.15 13.70
C VAL A 209 -14.35 3.03 13.78
N SER A 210 -14.44 3.90 14.80
CA SER A 210 -15.57 4.82 14.94
C SER A 210 -15.63 5.80 13.77
N LEU A 211 -14.47 6.36 13.38
CA LEU A 211 -14.36 7.24 12.22
C LEU A 211 -14.78 6.54 10.93
N ILE A 212 -14.24 5.34 10.66
CA ILE A 212 -14.56 4.54 9.48
C ILE A 212 -16.07 4.25 9.40
N ARG A 213 -16.69 3.86 10.53
CA ARG A 213 -18.14 3.59 10.59
C ARG A 213 -18.98 4.85 10.36
N ASN A 214 -18.58 5.99 10.92
CA ASN A 214 -19.27 7.25 10.70
C ASN A 214 -19.24 7.66 9.23
N VAL A 215 -18.10 7.51 8.56
CA VAL A 215 -17.96 7.79 7.13
C VAL A 215 -18.79 6.81 6.29
N ALA A 216 -18.77 5.51 6.64
CA ALA A 216 -19.60 4.51 5.97
C ALA A 216 -21.09 4.88 6.00
N VAL A 217 -21.61 5.29 7.18
CA VAL A 217 -23.00 5.73 7.33
C VAL A 217 -23.31 6.94 6.45
N LYS A 218 -22.42 7.94 6.41
CA LYS A 218 -22.58 9.12 5.53
C LYS A 218 -22.67 8.70 4.06
N VAL A 219 -21.69 7.93 3.58
CA VAL A 219 -21.64 7.49 2.17
C VAL A 219 -22.85 6.63 1.79
N PHE A 220 -23.27 5.70 2.66
CA PHE A 220 -24.46 4.87 2.43
C PHE A 220 -25.75 5.69 2.42
N SER A 221 -25.86 6.73 3.26
CA SER A 221 -27.02 7.62 3.25
C SER A 221 -27.09 8.50 2.00
N GLU A 222 -25.94 8.95 1.49
CA GLU A 222 -25.84 9.79 0.29
C GLU A 222 -26.13 8.99 -1.00
N THR A 223 -25.67 7.74 -1.04
CA THR A 223 -25.79 6.85 -2.22
C THR A 223 -27.03 5.96 -2.22
N GLY A 224 -27.74 5.86 -1.09
CA GLY A 224 -28.90 4.98 -0.92
C GLY A 224 -28.57 3.48 -1.01
N SER A 225 -27.31 3.11 -0.83
CA SER A 225 -26.80 1.75 -0.95
C SER A 225 -26.20 1.26 0.37
N SER A 226 -26.18 -0.05 0.59
CA SER A 226 -25.56 -0.66 1.76
C SER A 226 -24.60 -1.77 1.34
N LEU A 227 -23.42 -1.83 1.95
CA LEU A 227 -22.40 -2.81 1.62
C LEU A 227 -21.92 -3.53 2.89
N SER A 228 -21.59 -4.82 2.75
CA SER A 228 -20.85 -5.55 3.78
C SER A 228 -19.37 -5.22 3.68
N TYR A 229 -18.77 -4.85 4.80
CA TYR A 229 -17.34 -4.57 4.90
C TYR A 229 -16.83 -5.05 6.25
N LYS A 230 -15.52 -5.25 6.36
CA LYS A 230 -14.86 -5.49 7.65
C LYS A 230 -13.87 -4.39 7.95
N VAL A 231 -13.63 -4.18 9.24
CA VAL A 231 -12.56 -3.32 9.72
C VAL A 231 -11.70 -4.16 10.64
N GLY A 232 -10.39 -4.07 10.46
CA GLY A 232 -9.41 -4.74 11.29
C GLY A 232 -8.14 -3.90 11.42
N THR A 233 -7.10 -4.50 11.98
CA THR A 233 -5.82 -3.83 12.17
C THR A 233 -4.65 -4.74 11.86
N MET A 234 -3.50 -4.12 11.62
CA MET A 234 -2.22 -4.81 11.53
C MET A 234 -1.63 -5.02 12.92
N ILE A 235 -1.34 -6.27 13.26
CA ILE A 235 -0.59 -6.61 14.49
C ILE A 235 0.90 -6.50 14.20
N GLU A 236 1.42 -5.27 14.22
CA GLU A 236 2.83 -4.95 13.92
C GLU A 236 3.56 -4.23 15.06
N VAL A 237 2.84 -3.81 16.11
CA VAL A 237 3.43 -3.26 17.34
C VAL A 237 3.45 -4.36 18.40
N PRO A 238 4.60 -4.65 19.07
CA PRO A 238 4.67 -5.72 20.07
C PRO A 238 3.60 -5.61 21.16
N ARG A 239 3.28 -4.37 21.58
CA ARG A 239 2.22 -4.09 22.56
C ARG A 239 0.84 -4.61 22.12
N ALA A 240 0.50 -4.51 20.83
CA ALA A 240 -0.78 -4.99 20.31
C ALA A 240 -0.94 -6.49 20.52
N THR A 241 0.15 -7.26 20.37
CA THR A 241 0.15 -8.71 20.65
C THR A 241 -0.05 -9.00 22.14
N LEU A 242 0.56 -8.21 23.03
CA LEU A 242 0.48 -8.41 24.47
C LEU A 242 -0.92 -8.17 25.05
N ILE A 243 -1.67 -7.26 24.45
CA ILE A 243 -3.01 -6.83 24.92
C ILE A 243 -4.15 -7.38 24.08
N ALA A 244 -3.87 -8.29 23.13
CA ALA A 244 -4.87 -8.82 22.19
C ALA A 244 -6.08 -9.46 22.89
N ASN A 245 -5.91 -9.92 24.14
CA ASN A 245 -6.97 -10.54 24.93
C ASN A 245 -7.93 -9.54 25.60
N GLU A 246 -7.53 -8.27 25.80
CA GLU A 246 -8.22 -7.37 26.73
C GLU A 246 -9.48 -6.71 26.16
N ASP A 247 -9.65 -6.62 24.84
CA ASP A 247 -10.83 -5.99 24.22
C ASP A 247 -10.78 -6.09 22.67
N CYS A 248 -10.64 -7.33 22.15
CA CYS A 248 -10.63 -7.69 20.71
C CYS A 248 -10.24 -6.55 19.76
N ILE A 249 -8.92 -6.38 19.65
CA ILE A 249 -8.29 -5.83 18.46
C ILE A 249 -8.67 -6.70 17.24
#